data_AF-A0A967M3Q0-F1
#
_entry.id   AF-A0A967M3Q0-F1
#
_cell.length_a   1.000
_cell.length_b   1.000
_cell.length_c   1.000
_cell.angle_alpha   90.00
_cell.angle_beta   90.00
_cell.angle_gamma   90.00
#
_symmetry.space_group_name_H-M   'P 1'
#
loop_
_entity.id
_entity.type
_entity.pdbx_description
1 polymer ?
#
loop_
_entity_poly.entity_id
_entity_poly.type
_entity_poly.pdbx_seq_one_letter_code
_entity_poly.pdbx_strand_id
1 'polypeptide(L)' 'ENLSANNFSSIFGILNGTCNYILSRMTNEGIDFSEVLREAQAQGFAEADPTFDIEGI' A
#
# COMPACT_ATOMS: atom_id res chain seq x y z
N GLU A 1 -3.77 10.10 -26.54
CA GLU A 1 -2.30 10.23 -26.60
C GLU A 1 -1.67 8.96 -26.06
N ASN A 2 -0.59 8.47 -26.67
CA ASN A 2 -0.02 7.17 -26.35
C ASN A 2 1.49 7.31 -26.13
N LEU A 3 2.03 6.59 -25.14
CA LEU A 3 3.43 6.67 -24.77
C LEU A 3 4.33 5.73 -25.61
N SER A 4 3.76 5.09 -26.64
CA SER A 4 4.33 3.99 -27.42
C SER A 4 5.61 4.31 -28.21
N ALA A 5 5.95 5.58 -28.45
CA ALA A 5 7.20 5.98 -29.09
C ALA A 5 8.34 6.32 -28.10
N ASN A 6 8.07 6.29 -26.79
CA ASN A 6 9.05 6.62 -25.76
C ASN A 6 9.78 5.37 -25.28
N ASN A 7 11.06 5.51 -24.97
CA ASN A 7 11.87 4.46 -24.35
C ASN A 7 12.09 4.82 -22.87
N PHE A 8 11.35 4.18 -21.96
CA PHE A 8 11.47 4.43 -20.53
C PHE A 8 12.60 3.59 -19.94
N SER A 9 13.57 4.23 -19.29
CA SER A 9 14.64 3.55 -18.56
C SER A 9 14.16 2.93 -17.25
N SER A 10 13.10 3.49 -16.64
CA SER A 10 12.52 3.01 -15.38
C SER A 10 11.16 3.64 -15.14
N ILE A 11 10.28 2.92 -14.41
CA ILE A 11 9.02 3.44 -13.88
C ILE A 11 8.96 3.08 -12.40
N PHE A 12 8.62 4.06 -11.57
CA PHE A 12 8.40 3.89 -10.13
C PHE A 12 6.97 4.31 -9.80
N GLY A 13 6.32 3.57 -8.92
CA GLY A 13 4.96 3.86 -8.49
C GLY A 13 4.58 3.07 -7.25
N ILE A 14 3.65 3.64 -6.49
CA ILE A 14 2.99 2.95 -5.39
C ILE A 14 1.74 2.31 -5.96
N LEU A 15 1.73 0.98 -6.01
CA LEU A 15 0.69 0.20 -6.69
C LEU A 15 -0.28 -0.48 -5.71
N ASN A 16 0.09 -0.59 -4.42
CA ASN A 16 -0.77 -1.14 -3.38
C ASN A 16 -1.24 -0.02 -2.43
N GLY A 17 -2.55 0.22 -2.43
CA GLY A 17 -3.18 1.27 -1.62
C GLY A 17 -3.16 0.95 -0.12
N THR A 18 -3.29 -0.32 0.25
CA THR A 18 -3.34 -0.82 1.63
C THR A 18 -2.00 -0.60 2.34
N CYS A 19 -0.89 -1.01 1.72
CA CYS A 19 0.48 -0.71 2.16
C CYS A 19 0.70 0.78 2.33
N ASN A 20 0.30 1.58 1.33
CA ASN A 20 0.49 3.02 1.39
C ASN A 20 -0.28 3.66 2.54
N TYR A 21 -1.52 3.22 2.77
CA TYR A 21 -2.33 3.64 3.89
C TYR A 21 -1.65 3.32 5.23
N ILE A 22 -1.19 2.07 5.38
CA ILE A 22 -0.54 1.61 6.61
C ILE A 22 0.71 2.46 6.91
N LEU A 23 1.61 2.60 5.94
CA LEU A 23 2.84 3.39 6.10
C LEU A 23 2.56 4.87 6.38
N SER A 24 1.54 5.44 5.74
CA SER A 24 1.16 6.85 5.95
C SER A 24 0.63 7.07 7.37
N ARG A 25 -0.24 6.19 7.88
CA ARG A 25 -0.78 6.25 9.24
C ARG A 25 0.33 6.09 10.28
N MET A 26 1.19 5.08 10.12
CA MET A 26 2.33 4.85 11.02
C MET A 26 3.25 6.09 11.07
N THR A 27 3.53 6.71 9.93
CA THR A 27 4.41 7.88 9.86
C THR A 27 3.79 9.13 10.48
N ASN A 28 2.51 9.40 10.22
CA ASN A 28 1.87 10.63 10.67
C ASN A 28 1.44 10.59 12.13
N GLU A 29 1.06 9.42 12.64
CA GLU A 29 0.47 9.26 13.97
C GLU A 29 1.41 8.56 14.96
N GLY A 30 2.54 8.01 14.50
CA GLY A 30 3.52 7.33 15.35
C GLY A 30 2.99 6.04 15.97
N ILE A 31 1.96 5.44 15.37
CA ILE A 31 1.29 4.23 15.84
C ILE A 31 1.92 2.98 15.25
N ASP A 32 1.88 1.88 16.00
CA ASP A 32 2.48 0.61 15.61
C ASP A 32 1.72 -0.07 14.47
N PHE A 33 2.47 -0.82 13.66
CA PHE A 33 1.96 -1.56 12.50
C PHE A 33 0.75 -2.45 12.83
N SER A 34 0.79 -3.18 13.95
CA SER A 34 -0.30 -4.08 14.36
C SER A 34 -1.60 -3.34 14.67
N GLU A 35 -1.51 -2.12 15.21
CA GLU A 35 -2.67 -1.27 15.50
C GLU A 35 -3.30 -0.82 14.18
N VAL A 36 -2.48 -0.32 13.26
CA VAL A 36 -2.93 0.18 11.95
C VAL A 36 -3.51 -0.93 11.08
N LEU A 37 -2.88 -2.11 11.07
CA LEU A 37 -3.38 -3.27 10.32
C LEU A 37 -4.76 -3.68 10.82
N ARG A 38 -4.96 -3.73 12.15
CA ARG A 38 -6.26 -4.04 12.75
C ARG A 38 -7.33 -3.00 12.36
N GLU A 39 -6.98 -1.73 12.35
CA GLU A 39 -7.90 -0.66 11.91
C GLU A 39 -8.20 -0.74 10.41
N ALA A 40 -7.18 -1.01 9.58
CA ALA A 40 -7.33 -1.19 8.14
C ALA A 40 -8.27 -2.37 7.83
N GLN A 41 -8.15 -3.48 8.57
CA GLN A 41 -9.06 -4.62 8.46
C GLN A 41 -10.48 -4.27 8.89
N ALA A 42 -10.64 -3.56 10.02
CA ALA A 42 -11.95 -3.13 10.50
C ALA A 42 -12.66 -2.16 9.54
N GLN A 43 -11.89 -1.35 8.81
CA GLN A 43 -12.39 -0.41 7.80
C GLN A 43 -12.57 -1.04 6.41
N GLY A 44 -12.16 -2.31 6.23
CA GLY A 44 -12.25 -3.02 4.96
C GLY A 44 -11.20 -2.61 3.92
N PHE A 45 -10.13 -1.93 4.34
CA PHE A 45 -8.96 -1.64 3.50
C PHE A 45 -8.06 -2.86 3.33
N ALA A 46 -7.97 -3.72 4.35
CA ALA A 46 -7.21 -4.97 4.31
C ALA A 46 -8.15 -6.15 4.53
N GLU A 47 -7.92 -7.27 3.85
CA GLU A 47 -8.67 -8.50 4.10
C GLU A 47 -8.26 -9.16 5.43
N ALA A 48 -9.07 -10.12 5.90
CA ALA A 48 -8.77 -10.89 7.10
C ALA A 48 -7.47 -11.70 6.97
N ASP A 49 -7.15 -12.12 5.74
CA ASP A 49 -5.82 -12.57 5.35
C ASP A 49 -5.13 -11.47 4.54
N PRO A 50 -4.29 -10.62 5.17
CA PRO A 50 -3.66 -9.50 4.51
C PRO A 50 -2.40 -9.89 3.72
N THR A 51 -2.06 -11.18 3.60
CA THR A 51 -0.79 -11.66 3.01
C THR A 51 -0.48 -11.03 1.65
N PHE A 52 -1.48 -10.94 0.76
CA PHE A 52 -1.31 -10.30 -0.56
C PHE A 52 -0.99 -8.80 -0.47
N ASP A 53 -1.54 -8.09 0.52
CA ASP A 53 -1.33 -6.66 0.68
C ASP A 53 0.03 -6.32 1.30
N ILE A 54 0.57 -7.16 2.18
CA ILE A 54 1.80 -6.88 2.94
C ILE A 54 3.04 -7.65 2.48
N GLU A 55 2.90 -8.82 1.84
CA GLU A 55 4.05 -9.54 1.27
C GLU A 55 4.38 -9.09 -0.16
N GLY A 56 3.51 -8.26 -0.78
CA GLY A 56 3.77 -7.66 -2.09
C GLY A 56 3.77 -8.66 -3.25
N ILE A 57 2.94 -9.71 -3.14
CA ILE A 57 2.74 -10.75 -4.16
C ILE A 57 1.70 -10.30 -5.19
#